data_AF-A0A1Y1SEN1-F1
#
_entry.id   AF-A0A1Y1SEN1-F1
#
_cell.length_a   1.000
_cell.length_b   1.000
_cell.length_c   1.000
_cell.angle_alpha   90.00
_cell.angle_beta   90.00
_cell.angle_gamma   90.00
#
_symmetry.space_group_name_H-M   'P 1'
#
loop_
_entity.id
_entity.type
_entity.pdbx_description
1 polymer ?
#
loop_
_entity_poly.entity_id
_entity_poly.type
_entity_poly.pdbx_seq_one_letter_code
_entity_poly.pdbx_strand_id
1 'polypeptide(L)'
;MKMLMILLSSLLLGTSAGIAQAQMDHSHMPLEVPEDVQVPALDLRLRSDVMSGYNLHLETRHFVLEPPPAQMNMRQMMSASRDPRSGVLSGHAHLYVNGRKVQRLYAADVHLPASLFKTGVNQITVTLNNHGHMDLVHQGRQILASLFVDPAATPAIVHRFAAQSPSD
;
A
#
# COMPACT_ATOMS: atom_id res chain seq x y z
N MET A 1 -13.21 62.01 -43.05
CA MET A 1 -12.91 60.58 -43.29
C MET A 1 -11.43 60.41 -43.64
N LYS A 2 -10.62 59.95 -42.69
CA LYS A 2 -9.42 59.12 -42.86
C LYS A 2 -8.83 58.91 -41.46
N MET A 3 -8.76 57.65 -41.07
CA MET A 3 -8.37 57.13 -39.76
C MET A 3 -7.10 56.34 -39.98
N LEU A 4 -6.01 56.58 -39.23
CA LEU A 4 -4.98 55.57 -39.06
C LEU A 4 -4.02 55.77 -37.86
N MET A 5 -4.12 54.79 -36.96
CA MET A 5 -3.10 54.09 -36.15
C MET A 5 -2.15 54.87 -35.24
N ILE A 6 -2.38 54.69 -33.93
CA ILE A 6 -1.34 54.70 -32.90
C ILE A 6 -1.04 53.23 -32.54
N LEU A 7 0.23 52.84 -32.64
CA LEU A 7 0.75 51.52 -32.26
C LEU A 7 0.56 51.26 -30.76
N LEU A 8 0.01 50.11 -30.40
CA LEU A 8 -0.03 49.60 -29.04
C LEU A 8 1.12 48.60 -28.84
N SER A 9 2.12 48.96 -28.05
CA SER A 9 3.20 48.06 -27.62
C SER A 9 2.74 47.24 -26.43
N SER A 10 2.46 45.95 -26.62
CA SER A 10 2.16 45.01 -25.54
C SER A 10 3.45 44.39 -24.99
N LEU A 11 3.81 44.79 -23.77
CA LEU A 11 4.86 44.18 -22.96
C LEU A 11 4.30 42.90 -22.33
N LEU A 12 4.73 41.74 -22.81
CA LEU A 12 4.42 40.43 -22.20
C LEU A 12 5.40 40.17 -21.04
N LEU A 13 4.95 40.39 -19.81
CA LEU A 13 5.61 39.83 -18.63
C LEU A 13 5.32 38.33 -18.57
N GLY A 14 6.29 37.51 -18.97
CA GLY A 14 6.26 36.07 -18.76
C GLY A 14 6.56 35.75 -17.29
N THR A 15 5.54 35.41 -16.51
CA THR A 15 5.73 34.79 -15.21
C THR A 15 5.95 33.29 -15.41
N SER A 16 7.21 32.84 -15.33
CA SER A 16 7.51 31.41 -15.19
C SER A 16 7.07 30.96 -13.81
N ALA A 17 5.85 30.44 -13.70
CA ALA A 17 5.43 29.67 -12.54
C ALA A 17 6.33 28.43 -12.48
N GLY A 18 7.21 28.38 -11.48
CA GLY A 18 7.98 27.18 -11.17
C GLY A 18 7.00 26.06 -10.87
N ILE A 19 6.92 25.07 -11.77
CA ILE A 19 6.22 23.82 -11.49
C ILE A 19 6.98 23.17 -10.34
N ALA A 20 6.38 23.18 -9.15
CA ALA A 20 6.79 22.28 -8.09
C ALA A 20 6.70 20.86 -8.67
N GLN A 21 7.86 20.23 -8.85
CA GLN A 21 7.96 18.85 -9.27
C GLN A 21 7.29 18.00 -8.19
N ALA A 22 6.02 17.65 -8.39
CA ALA A 22 5.33 16.71 -7.54
C ALA A 22 6.16 15.42 -7.56
N GLN A 23 6.81 15.14 -6.43
CA GLN A 23 7.51 13.89 -6.23
C GLN A 23 6.44 12.80 -6.33
N MET A 24 6.35 12.14 -7.49
CA MET A 24 5.40 11.07 -7.69
C MET A 24 5.70 10.00 -6.65
N ASP A 25 4.79 9.81 -5.70
CA ASP A 25 4.88 8.71 -4.76
C ASP A 25 4.63 7.41 -5.54
N HIS A 26 5.71 6.77 -5.96
CA HIS A 26 5.66 5.51 -6.71
C HIS A 26 5.05 4.37 -5.89
N SER A 27 4.81 4.54 -4.57
CA SER A 27 4.22 3.50 -3.73
C SER A 27 2.70 3.34 -3.85
N HIS A 28 2.08 4.04 -4.81
CA HIS A 28 0.63 3.99 -5.09
C HIS A 28 0.28 3.64 -6.54
N MET A 29 1.25 3.22 -7.36
CA MET A 29 0.92 2.73 -8.69
C MET A 29 0.30 1.32 -8.58
N PRO A 30 -0.88 1.08 -9.16
CA PRO A 30 -1.46 -0.26 -9.18
C PRO A 30 -0.68 -1.17 -10.14
N LEU A 31 -0.54 -2.43 -9.76
CA LEU A 31 -0.07 -3.52 -10.60
C LEU A 31 -1.16 -4.60 -10.65
N GLU A 32 -1.75 -4.80 -11.81
CA GLU A 32 -2.74 -5.85 -12.02
C GLU A 32 -2.09 -7.23 -11.83
N VAL A 33 -2.76 -8.09 -11.09
CA VAL A 33 -2.39 -9.50 -10.94
C VAL A 33 -2.42 -10.17 -12.32
N PRO A 34 -1.33 -10.82 -12.76
CA PRO A 34 -1.30 -11.52 -14.04
C PRO A 34 -2.42 -12.57 -14.15
N GLU A 35 -3.01 -12.73 -15.33
CA GLU A 35 -4.14 -13.66 -15.55
C GLU A 35 -3.74 -15.14 -15.43
N ASP A 36 -2.45 -15.46 -15.53
CA ASP A 36 -1.91 -16.82 -15.49
C ASP A 36 -1.53 -17.31 -14.09
N VAL A 37 -1.91 -16.56 -13.04
CA VAL A 37 -1.68 -16.94 -11.63
C VAL A 37 -2.96 -16.86 -10.82
N GLN A 38 -2.99 -17.61 -9.72
CA GLN A 38 -4.08 -17.50 -8.75
C GLN A 38 -4.03 -16.13 -8.07
N VAL A 39 -5.21 -15.54 -7.85
CA VAL A 39 -5.35 -14.23 -7.22
C VAL A 39 -4.90 -14.31 -5.76
N PRO A 40 -3.98 -13.43 -5.31
CA PRO A 40 -3.61 -13.33 -3.91
C PRO A 40 -4.78 -12.97 -3.00
N ALA A 41 -4.86 -13.62 -1.85
CA ALA A 41 -5.81 -13.28 -0.79
C ALA A 41 -5.06 -12.85 0.48
N LEU A 42 -5.68 -11.96 1.26
CA LEU A 42 -5.12 -11.42 2.50
C LEU A 42 -6.22 -11.23 3.54
N ASP A 43 -6.01 -11.76 4.74
CA ASP A 43 -6.76 -11.42 5.95
C ASP A 43 -5.79 -11.18 7.13
N LEU A 44 -6.31 -10.64 8.23
CA LEU A 44 -5.54 -10.23 9.41
C LEU A 44 -6.11 -10.83 10.69
N ARG A 45 -5.21 -11.34 11.52
CA ARG A 45 -5.50 -11.68 12.92
C ARG A 45 -4.71 -10.78 13.85
N LEU A 46 -5.37 -10.36 14.93
CA LEU A 46 -4.75 -9.51 15.94
C LEU A 46 -4.92 -10.15 17.31
N ARG A 47 -3.84 -10.20 18.08
CA ARG A 47 -3.84 -10.65 19.47
C ARG A 47 -3.18 -9.60 20.34
N SER A 48 -3.76 -9.29 21.48
CA SER A 48 -3.10 -8.42 22.46
C SER A 48 -1.77 -9.04 22.89
N ASP A 49 -0.74 -8.22 22.97
CA ASP A 49 0.57 -8.62 23.49
C ASP A 49 0.66 -8.27 24.98
N VAL A 50 1.20 -9.18 25.78
CA VAL A 50 1.27 -9.02 27.25
C VAL A 50 2.24 -7.92 27.68
N MET A 51 3.20 -7.57 26.83
CA MET A 51 4.18 -6.53 27.12
C MET A 51 3.73 -5.16 26.60
N SER A 52 3.28 -5.09 25.34
CA SER A 52 2.78 -3.83 24.77
C SER A 52 1.98 -4.02 23.47
N GLY A 53 0.80 -3.41 23.37
CA GLY A 53 0.09 -3.33 22.09
C GLY A 53 -0.38 -4.70 21.60
N TYR A 54 -0.02 -5.07 20.36
CA TYR A 54 -0.59 -6.23 19.69
C TYR A 54 0.41 -6.98 18.81
N ASN A 55 0.21 -8.30 18.70
CA ASN A 55 0.79 -9.12 17.65
C ASN A 55 -0.20 -9.24 16.49
N LEU A 56 0.21 -8.74 15.33
CA LEU A 56 -0.52 -8.85 14.07
C LEU A 56 0.03 -10.05 13.28
N HIS A 57 -0.88 -10.89 12.79
CA HIS A 57 -0.57 -12.00 11.91
C HIS A 57 -1.31 -11.82 10.58
N LEU A 58 -0.58 -11.86 9.47
CA LEU A 58 -1.08 -11.80 8.10
C LEU A 58 -1.38 -13.21 7.60
N GLU A 59 -2.62 -13.46 7.20
CA GLU A 59 -3.02 -14.69 6.53
C GLU A 59 -3.04 -14.46 5.03
N THR A 60 -2.05 -15.02 4.34
CA THR A 60 -1.94 -14.91 2.87
C THR A 60 -2.26 -16.23 2.19
N ARG A 61 -2.87 -16.15 1.00
CA ARG A 61 -2.96 -17.27 0.05
C ARG A 61 -2.52 -16.81 -1.33
N HIS A 62 -1.92 -17.73 -2.09
CA HIS A 62 -1.37 -17.48 -3.43
C HIS A 62 -0.40 -16.29 -3.46
N PHE A 63 0.29 -16.05 -2.35
CA PHE A 63 1.28 -14.99 -2.23
C PHE A 63 2.40 -15.39 -1.28
N VAL A 64 3.64 -15.08 -1.64
CA VAL A 64 4.82 -15.29 -0.83
C VAL A 64 5.35 -13.95 -0.34
N LEU A 65 5.37 -13.77 0.97
CA LEU A 65 6.02 -12.62 1.61
C LEU A 65 7.54 -12.84 1.65
N GLU A 66 8.29 -11.97 0.97
CA GLU A 66 9.75 -12.03 0.91
C GLU A 66 10.38 -10.65 0.63
N PRO A 67 11.62 -10.40 1.08
CA PRO A 67 12.35 -9.21 0.65
C PRO A 67 12.70 -9.31 -0.85
N PRO A 68 12.92 -8.17 -1.54
CA PRO A 68 13.42 -8.21 -2.89
C PRO A 68 14.77 -8.94 -2.97
N PRO A 69 15.02 -9.73 -4.03
CA PRO A 69 16.35 -10.25 -4.34
C PRO A 69 17.42 -9.15 -4.34
N ALA A 70 18.66 -9.51 -3.96
CA ALA A 70 19.77 -8.56 -3.86
C ALA A 70 20.08 -7.81 -5.17
N GLN A 71 19.72 -8.39 -6.31
CA GLN A 71 19.93 -7.81 -7.63
C GLN A 71 18.62 -7.84 -8.41
N MET A 72 17.99 -6.67 -8.54
CA MET A 72 16.89 -6.43 -9.47
C MET A 72 17.16 -5.13 -10.21
N ASN A 73 16.95 -5.14 -11.52
CA ASN A 73 16.90 -3.90 -12.29
C ASN A 73 15.52 -3.22 -12.17
N MET A 74 15.43 -1.98 -12.62
CA MET A 74 14.18 -1.20 -12.54
C MET A 74 12.99 -1.90 -13.21
N ARG A 75 13.20 -2.53 -14.38
CA ARG A 75 12.14 -3.26 -15.08
C ARG A 75 11.61 -4.42 -14.24
N GLN A 76 12.49 -5.17 -13.59
CA GLN A 76 12.11 -6.28 -12.71
C GLN A 76 11.38 -5.77 -11.47
N MET A 77 11.82 -4.66 -10.86
CA MET A 77 11.13 -4.07 -9.72
C MET A 77 9.71 -3.60 -10.08
N MET A 78 9.49 -3.09 -11.28
CA MET A 78 8.18 -2.63 -11.76
C MET A 78 7.28 -3.75 -12.32
N SER A 79 7.71 -5.02 -12.26
CA SER A 79 6.96 -6.16 -12.78
C SER A 79 6.47 -7.05 -11.65
N ALA A 80 5.50 -7.92 -11.94
CA ALA A 80 5.10 -8.97 -11.02
C ALA A 80 6.28 -9.94 -10.80
N SER A 81 6.55 -10.29 -9.55
CA SER A 81 7.57 -11.27 -9.17
C SER A 81 6.92 -12.57 -8.73
N ARG A 82 7.63 -13.68 -8.88
CA ARG A 82 7.16 -15.01 -8.51
C ARG A 82 8.27 -15.73 -7.76
N ASP A 83 7.90 -16.49 -6.73
CA ASP A 83 8.84 -17.40 -6.09
C ASP A 83 9.26 -18.45 -7.14
N PRO A 84 10.58 -18.60 -7.40
CA PRO A 84 11.08 -19.42 -8.50
C PRO A 84 10.83 -20.92 -8.33
N ARG A 85 10.45 -21.37 -7.12
CA ARG A 85 10.20 -22.79 -6.83
C ARG A 85 8.73 -23.16 -7.04
N SER A 86 7.82 -22.30 -6.62
CA SER A 86 6.38 -22.54 -6.62
C SER A 86 5.66 -21.88 -7.79
N GLY A 87 6.25 -20.85 -8.41
CA GLY A 87 5.59 -20.01 -9.41
C GLY A 87 4.50 -19.09 -8.85
N VAL A 88 4.29 -19.11 -7.54
CA VAL A 88 3.32 -18.25 -6.83
C VAL A 88 3.84 -16.82 -6.82
N LEU A 89 2.93 -15.83 -6.90
CA LEU A 89 3.31 -14.42 -6.80
C LEU A 89 4.07 -14.13 -5.50
N SER A 90 5.07 -13.26 -5.60
CA SER A 90 5.87 -12.86 -4.46
C SER A 90 6.10 -11.36 -4.40
N GLY A 91 6.37 -10.89 -3.18
CA GLY A 91 6.52 -9.49 -2.87
C GLY A 91 6.48 -9.27 -1.37
N HIS A 92 5.99 -8.11 -0.93
CA HIS A 92 5.95 -7.77 0.48
C HIS A 92 4.68 -7.01 0.81
N ALA A 93 4.35 -6.89 2.09
CA ALA A 93 3.19 -6.10 2.49
C ALA A 93 3.62 -4.73 3.02
N HIS A 94 2.77 -3.71 2.85
CA HIS A 94 2.95 -2.43 3.55
C HIS A 94 1.95 -2.36 4.69
N LEU A 95 2.44 -1.98 5.86
CA LEU A 95 1.64 -1.82 7.08
C LEU A 95 1.40 -0.33 7.34
N TYR A 96 0.14 0.00 7.59
CA TYR A 96 -0.31 1.34 7.96
C TYR A 96 -1.09 1.27 9.27
N VAL A 97 -0.89 2.26 10.14
CA VAL A 97 -1.73 2.49 11.32
C VAL A 97 -2.24 3.93 11.27
N ASN A 98 -3.57 4.10 11.33
CA ASN A 98 -4.25 5.39 11.24
C ASN A 98 -3.82 6.19 10.00
N GLY A 99 -3.74 5.51 8.85
CA GLY A 99 -3.33 6.08 7.56
C GLY A 99 -1.85 6.40 7.43
N ARG A 100 -1.03 6.22 8.48
CA ARG A 100 0.43 6.45 8.43
C ARG A 100 1.15 5.13 8.17
N LYS A 101 2.03 5.13 7.16
CA LYS A 101 2.90 3.99 6.87
C LYS A 101 3.84 3.74 8.05
N VAL A 102 3.83 2.50 8.56
CA VAL A 102 4.69 2.05 9.66
C VAL A 102 5.94 1.39 9.10
N GLN A 103 5.78 0.33 8.30
CA GLN A 103 6.89 -0.41 7.72
C GLN A 103 6.48 -1.33 6.56
N ARG A 104 7.48 -1.94 5.93
CA ARG A 104 7.33 -3.11 5.04
C ARG A 104 7.34 -4.38 5.88
N LEU A 105 6.56 -5.38 5.48
CA LEU A 105 6.51 -6.70 6.11
C LEU A 105 6.95 -7.76 5.09
N TYR A 106 7.97 -8.53 5.46
CA TYR A 106 8.49 -9.66 4.69
C TYR A 106 8.12 -11.01 5.30
N ALA A 107 7.32 -11.00 6.36
CA ALA A 107 6.89 -12.18 7.10
C ALA A 107 5.47 -11.98 7.63
N ALA A 108 4.83 -13.08 8.03
CA ALA A 108 3.43 -13.07 8.44
C ALA A 108 3.20 -12.39 9.80
N ASP A 109 4.13 -12.50 10.74
CA ASP A 109 3.96 -12.01 12.10
C ASP A 109 4.75 -10.72 12.34
N VAL A 110 4.10 -9.75 12.99
CA VAL A 110 4.72 -8.47 13.36
C VAL A 110 4.17 -7.95 14.68
N HIS A 111 5.07 -7.43 15.52
CA HIS A 111 4.72 -6.72 16.74
C HIS A 111 4.35 -5.26 16.47
N LEU A 112 3.23 -4.81 17.03
CA LEU A 112 2.73 -3.44 16.95
C LEU A 112 2.76 -2.82 18.36
N PRO A 113 3.74 -1.94 18.68
CA PRO A 113 3.81 -1.34 20.00
C PRO A 113 2.58 -0.43 20.25
N ALA A 114 2.16 -0.36 21.52
CA ALA A 114 1.00 0.43 21.95
C ALA A 114 1.08 1.91 21.54
N SER A 115 2.29 2.46 21.38
CA SER A 115 2.53 3.84 20.94
C SER A 115 2.04 4.14 19.51
N LEU A 116 1.73 3.12 18.71
CA LEU A 116 1.09 3.30 17.40
C LEU A 116 -0.40 3.64 17.50
N PHE A 117 -1.04 3.35 18.64
CA PHE A 117 -2.47 3.46 18.84
C PHE A 117 -2.84 4.69 19.67
N LYS A 118 -3.99 5.26 19.34
CA LYS A 118 -4.63 6.38 20.04
C LYS A 118 -5.82 5.86 20.85
N THR A 119 -6.38 6.70 21.71
CA THR A 119 -7.66 6.40 22.36
C THR A 119 -8.79 6.33 21.32
N GLY A 120 -9.74 5.43 21.54
CA GLY A 120 -10.84 5.16 20.61
C GLY A 120 -10.46 4.24 19.44
N VAL A 121 -11.22 4.33 18.35
CA VAL A 121 -11.05 3.45 17.18
C VAL A 121 -9.81 3.84 16.36
N ASN A 122 -8.94 2.86 16.17
CA ASN A 122 -7.76 2.92 15.31
C ASN A 122 -7.94 2.02 14.10
N GLN A 123 -7.30 2.35 12.98
CA GLN A 123 -7.31 1.53 11.78
C GLN A 123 -5.93 0.94 11.53
N ILE A 124 -5.85 -0.38 11.46
CA ILE A 124 -4.70 -1.12 10.91
C ILE A 124 -5.06 -1.45 9.45
N THR A 125 -4.17 -1.15 8.51
CA THR A 125 -4.34 -1.53 7.09
C THR A 125 -3.07 -2.18 6.58
N VAL A 126 -3.25 -3.27 5.85
CA VAL A 126 -2.18 -4.01 5.19
C VAL A 126 -2.53 -4.17 3.73
N THR A 127 -1.57 -3.88 2.85
CA THR A 127 -1.69 -4.04 1.39
C THR A 127 -0.66 -5.07 0.93
N LEU A 128 -0.95 -5.82 -0.13
CA LEU A 128 0.07 -6.64 -0.81
C LEU A 128 0.71 -5.84 -1.94
N ASN A 129 2.03 -5.87 -2.03
CA ASN A 129 2.82 -5.04 -2.94
C ASN A 129 3.88 -5.87 -3.66
N ASN A 130 4.21 -5.48 -4.89
CA ASN A 130 5.37 -6.04 -5.58
C ASN A 130 6.69 -5.46 -5.02
N HIS A 131 7.84 -5.94 -5.49
CA HIS A 131 9.15 -5.46 -5.03
C HIS A 131 9.43 -3.98 -5.35
N GLY A 132 8.78 -3.42 -6.37
CA GLY A 132 8.80 -1.99 -6.71
C GLY A 132 7.81 -1.13 -5.93
N HIS A 133 7.23 -1.65 -4.85
CA HIS A 133 6.27 -0.96 -3.98
C HIS A 133 4.91 -0.65 -4.62
N MET A 134 4.60 -1.20 -5.80
CA MET A 134 3.30 -1.05 -6.47
C MET A 134 2.24 -1.89 -5.75
N ASP A 135 1.03 -1.35 -5.62
CA ASP A 135 -0.11 -2.02 -5.00
C ASP A 135 -0.64 -3.12 -5.91
N LEU A 136 -0.76 -4.36 -5.42
CA LEU A 136 -1.38 -5.42 -6.19
C LEU A 136 -2.90 -5.20 -6.26
N VAL A 137 -3.43 -5.26 -7.47
CA VAL A 137 -4.86 -5.11 -7.75
C VAL A 137 -5.39 -6.29 -8.56
N HIS A 138 -6.65 -6.64 -8.33
CA HIS A 138 -7.39 -7.60 -9.16
C HIS A 138 -8.73 -6.98 -9.56
N GLN A 139 -9.01 -6.92 -10.86
CA GLN A 139 -10.19 -6.27 -11.43
C GLN A 139 -10.35 -4.82 -10.93
N GLY A 140 -9.23 -4.08 -10.86
CA GLY A 140 -9.19 -2.71 -10.36
C GLY A 140 -9.41 -2.56 -8.84
N ARG A 141 -9.52 -3.65 -8.08
CA ARG A 141 -9.64 -3.64 -6.62
C ARG A 141 -8.30 -3.99 -5.99
N GLN A 142 -7.80 -3.13 -5.12
CA GLN A 142 -6.58 -3.38 -4.36
C GLN A 142 -6.73 -4.56 -3.40
N ILE A 143 -5.71 -5.42 -3.36
CA ILE A 143 -5.63 -6.53 -2.43
C ILE A 143 -5.13 -5.98 -1.09
N LEU A 144 -6.06 -5.75 -0.18
CA LEU A 144 -5.81 -5.20 1.14
C LEU A 144 -6.73 -5.82 2.20
N ALA A 145 -6.32 -5.69 3.45
CA ALA A 145 -7.14 -5.99 4.61
C ALA A 145 -7.00 -4.90 5.69
N SER A 146 -8.08 -4.67 6.44
CA SER A 146 -8.14 -3.69 7.50
C SER A 146 -8.81 -4.24 8.76
N LEU A 147 -8.25 -3.87 9.91
CA LEU A 147 -8.88 -4.05 11.22
C LEU A 147 -9.14 -2.69 11.85
N PHE A 148 -10.34 -2.51 12.37
CA PHE A 148 -10.69 -1.38 13.22
C PHE A 148 -10.64 -1.85 14.67
N VAL A 149 -9.82 -1.19 15.47
CA VAL A 149 -9.42 -1.65 16.80
C VAL A 149 -9.62 -0.53 17.80
N ASP A 150 -10.42 -0.78 18.83
CA ASP A 150 -10.50 0.08 20.01
C ASP A 150 -9.83 -0.64 21.19
N PRO A 151 -8.66 -0.14 21.66
CA PRO A 151 -7.97 -0.75 22.80
C PRO A 151 -8.77 -0.80 24.10
N ALA A 152 -9.82 0.02 24.24
CA ALA A 152 -10.70 0.02 25.41
C ALA A 152 -11.93 -0.91 25.26
N ALA A 153 -12.17 -1.48 24.08
CA ALA A 153 -13.32 -2.35 23.83
C ALA A 153 -13.03 -3.84 24.09
N THR A 154 -14.08 -4.61 24.38
CA THR A 154 -14.03 -6.08 24.47
C THR A 154 -15.14 -6.70 23.61
N PRO A 155 -14.81 -7.37 22.49
CA PRO A 155 -13.46 -7.56 21.93
C PRO A 155 -12.86 -6.26 21.38
N ALA A 156 -11.52 -6.18 21.33
CA ALA A 156 -10.83 -4.98 20.84
C ALA A 156 -11.04 -4.72 19.34
N ILE A 157 -11.22 -5.77 18.53
CA ILE A 157 -11.55 -5.64 17.11
C ILE A 157 -13.05 -5.32 16.99
N VAL A 158 -13.36 -4.12 16.53
CA VAL A 158 -14.75 -3.66 16.34
C VAL A 158 -15.27 -3.95 14.93
N HIS A 159 -14.41 -3.83 13.92
CA HIS A 159 -14.74 -4.16 12.53
C HIS A 159 -13.54 -4.76 11.79
N ARG A 160 -13.84 -5.51 10.73
CA ARG A 160 -12.86 -6.10 9.83
C ARG A 160 -13.29 -5.95 8.39
N PHE A 161 -12.32 -5.86 7.50
CA PHE A 161 -12.53 -5.84 6.05
C PHE A 161 -11.37 -6.54 5.36
N ALA A 162 -11.66 -7.38 4.37
CA ALA A 162 -10.68 -7.95 3.46
C ALA A 162 -11.25 -7.82 2.04
N ALA A 163 -10.45 -7.29 1.11
CA ALA A 163 -10.89 -7.13 -0.28
C ALA A 163 -10.97 -8.47 -1.03
N GLN A 164 -10.12 -9.43 -0.61
CA GLN A 164 -10.05 -10.81 -1.09
C GLN A 164 -9.66 -11.70 0.10
N SER A 165 -10.60 -12.44 0.69
CA SER A 165 -10.34 -13.27 1.86
C SER A 165 -9.81 -14.66 1.47
N PRO A 166 -8.86 -15.25 2.22
CA PRO A 166 -8.47 -16.65 2.08
C PRO A 166 -9.61 -17.67 2.27
N SER A 167 -10.71 -17.28 2.89
CA SER A 167 -11.88 -18.14 3.16
C SER A 167 -12.90 -18.19 2.03
N ASP A 168 -12.78 -17.31 1.04
CA ASP A 168 -13.67 -17.21 -0.11
C ASP A 168 -13.20 -18.13 -1.25
#